data_AF-A0A517XW27-F1
#
_entry.id   AF-A0A517XW27-F1
#
_cell.length_a   1.000
_cell.length_b   1.000
_cell.length_c   1.000
_cell.angle_alpha   90.00
_cell.angle_beta   90.00
_cell.angle_gamma   90.00
#
_symmetry.space_group_name_H-M   'P 1'
#
loop_
_entity.id
_entity.type
_entity.pdbx_description
1 polymer ?
#
loop_
_entity_poly.entity_id
_entity_poly.type
_entity_poly.pdbx_seq_one_letter_code
_entity_poly.pdbx_strand_id
1 'polypeptide(L)' 'MCGRYTLTAGWGEVANEFGLPEPLGAVTALPPRYNIAPSQAVPVVGSRRRYS' A
#
# COMPACT_ATOMS: atom_id res chain seq x y z
N MET A 1 -1.13 20.26 -5.06
CA MET A 1 -2.35 19.42 -5.07
C MET A 1 -2.03 18.16 -5.84
N CYS A 2 -1.65 17.08 -5.15
CA CYS A 2 -1.21 15.83 -5.79
C CYS A 2 -2.45 14.98 -6.10
N GLY A 3 -3.05 15.18 -7.28
CA GLY A 3 -4.31 14.54 -7.65
C GLY A 3 -4.18 13.15 -8.27
N ARG A 4 -2.96 12.74 -8.65
CA ARG A 4 -2.69 11.43 -9.28
C ARG A 4 -1.34 10.90 -8.85
N TYR A 5 -1.16 9.59 -8.86
CA TYR A 5 0.12 8.96 -8.57
C TYR A 5 0.31 7.58 -9.23
N THR A 6 1.54 7.09 -9.16
CA THR A 6 1.99 5.80 -9.67
C THR A 6 2.28 4.84 -8.52
N LEU A 7 1.78 3.61 -8.61
CA LEU A 7 2.13 2.49 -7.74
C LEU A 7 2.79 1.41 -8.59
N THR A 8 4.09 1.20 -8.44
CA THR A 8 4.81 0.10 -9.11
C THR A 8 5.27 -0.98 -8.14
N ALA A 9 5.36 -0.65 -6.85
CA ALA A 9 5.83 -1.56 -5.82
C ALA A 9 4.80 -2.67 -5.56
N GLY A 10 5.26 -3.91 -5.56
CA GLY A 10 4.49 -5.07 -5.14
C GLY A 10 4.45 -5.23 -3.62
N TRP A 11 3.64 -6.17 -3.12
CA TRP A 11 3.50 -6.39 -1.67
C TRP A 11 4.84 -6.72 -0.98
N GLY A 12 5.68 -7.57 -1.58
CA GLY A 12 6.96 -7.95 -0.98
C GLY A 12 7.90 -6.76 -0.75
N GLU A 13 7.93 -5.80 -1.68
CA GLU A 13 8.73 -4.57 -1.55
C GLU A 13 8.18 -3.68 -0.43
N VAL A 14 6.86 -3.50 -0.37
CA VAL A 14 6.20 -2.73 0.68
C VAL A 14 6.40 -3.38 2.05
N ALA A 15 6.27 -4.70 2.14
CA ALA A 15 6.45 -5.43 3.39
C ALA A 15 7.88 -5.35 3.90
N ASN A 16 8.88 -5.48 3.01
CA ASN A 16 10.28 -5.32 3.36
C ASN A 16 10.61 -3.90 3.83
N GLU A 17 10.13 -2.86 3.13
CA GLU A 17 10.38 -1.46 3.49
C GLU A 17 9.79 -1.08 4.85
N PHE A 18 8.58 -1.56 5.16
CA PHE A 18 7.85 -1.19 6.37
C PHE A 18 7.88 -2.25 7.48
N GLY A 19 8.63 -3.35 7.30
CA GLY A 19 8.72 -4.45 8.28
C GLY A 19 7.37 -5.13 8.56
N LEU A 20 6.52 -5.27 7.55
CA LEU A 20 5.19 -5.84 7.69
C LEU A 20 5.22 -7.38 7.63
N PRO A 21 4.30 -8.07 8.29
CA PRO A 21 4.18 -9.52 8.17
C PRO A 21 3.74 -9.93 6.75
N GLU A 22 3.92 -11.22 6.44
CA GLU A 22 3.31 -11.82 5.25
C GLU A 22 1.80 -11.56 5.24
N PRO A 23 1.22 -11.27 4.07
CA PRO A 23 -0.15 -10.77 3.98
C PRO A 23 -1.15 -11.87 4.32
N LEU A 24 -2.08 -11.57 5.22
CA LEU A 24 -3.23 -12.43 5.51
C LEU A 24 -4.33 -12.16 4.47
N GLY A 25 -4.37 -12.93 3.38
CA GLY A 25 -5.47 -12.94 2.40
C GLY A 25 -5.22 -12.14 1.11
N ALA A 26 -6.29 -11.63 0.49
CA ALA A 26 -6.32 -11.05 -0.87
C ALA A 26 -5.49 -9.75 -1.08
N VAL A 27 -4.75 -9.29 -0.06
CA VAL A 27 -3.90 -8.08 -0.08
C VAL A 27 -2.60 -8.30 -0.86
N THR A 28 -2.29 -9.55 -1.26
CA THR A 28 -1.08 -9.91 -2.03
C THR A 28 -1.04 -9.29 -3.43
N ALA A 29 -2.20 -9.03 -4.06
CA ALA A 29 -2.26 -8.55 -5.42
C ALA A 29 -2.16 -7.01 -5.47
N LEU A 30 -0.93 -6.49 -5.51
CA LEU A 30 -0.63 -5.10 -5.82
C LEU A 30 -0.03 -4.99 -7.23
N PRO A 31 -0.84 -5.11 -8.31
CA PRO A 31 -0.32 -4.95 -9.66
C PRO A 31 0.12 -3.50 -9.90
N PRO A 32 1.13 -3.26 -10.75
CA PRO A 32 1.54 -1.91 -11.11
C PRO A 32 0.40 -1.09 -11.74
N ARG A 33 0.26 0.16 -11.31
CA ARG A 33 -0.76 1.14 -11.75
C ARG A 33 -0.13 2.52 -11.89
N TYR A 34 -0.03 3.01 -13.13
CA TYR A 34 0.71 4.24 -13.47
C TYR A 34 -0.12 5.53 -13.40
N ASN A 35 -1.43 5.45 -13.15
CA ASN A 35 -2.31 6.63 -13.22
C ASN A 35 -3.51 6.54 -12.26
N ILE A 36 -3.22 6.43 -10.97
CA ILE A 36 -4.24 6.30 -9.93
C ILE A 36 -4.88 7.68 -9.67
N ALA A 37 -6.20 7.77 -9.84
CA ALA A 37 -7.01 8.95 -9.50
C ALA A 37 -7.49 8.91 -8.03
N PRO A 38 -7.90 10.05 -7.43
CA PRO A 38 -8.18 10.14 -5.99
C PRO A 38 -9.30 9.22 -5.49
N SER A 39 -10.28 8.92 -6.35
CA SER A 39 -11.43 8.07 -6.03
C SER A 39 -11.13 6.57 -6.13
N GLN A 40 -9.95 6.17 -6.62
CA GLN A 40 -9.59 4.77 -6.77
C GLN A 40 -8.98 4.22 -5.48
N ALA A 41 -9.35 2.99 -5.12
CA ALA A 41 -8.83 2.31 -3.94
C ALA A 41 -7.34 1.99 -4.07
N VAL A 42 -6.62 2.11 -2.95
CA VAL A 42 -5.16 2.04 -2.87
C VAL A 42 -4.71 1.45 -1.52
N PRO A 43 -3.56 0.77 -1.46
CA PRO A 43 -3.02 0.29 -0.19
C PRO A 43 -2.55 1.47 0.68
N VAL A 44 -2.72 1.32 1.99
CA VAL A 44 -2.23 2.26 3.01
C VAL A 44 -1.53 1.51 4.14
N VAL A 45 -0.40 2.04 4.61
CA VAL A 45 0.30 1.52 5.80
C VAL A 45 -0.15 2.33 7.00
N GLY A 46 -0.94 1.71 7.88
CA GLY A 46 -1.41 2.34 9.11
C GLY A 46 -0.54 1.94 10.30
N SER A 47 -0.18 2.92 11.15
CA SER A 47 0.38 2.64 12.47
C SER A 47 -0.72 2.74 13.53
N ARG A 48 -0.78 1.79 14.45
CA ARG A 48 -1.68 1.86 15.61
C ARG A 48 -0.87 2.25 16.84
N ARG A 49 -0.84 3.54 17.17
CA ARG A 49 -0.33 3.99 18.48
C ARG A 49 -1.26 3.48 19.58
N ARG A 50 -0.73 2.62 20.45
CA ARG A 50 -1.39 2.26 21.72
C ARG A 50 -1.08 3.42 22.68
N TYR A 51 -2.10 4.13 23.14
CA TYR A 51 -1.95 5.02 24.29
C TYR A 51 -1.87 4.14 25.54
N SER A 52 -0.77 4.24 26.29
CA SER A 52 -0.60 3.65 27.63
C SER A 52 -1.17 4.56 28.70
#